data_AF-A0AAE0EAE6-F1
#
_entry.id   AF-A0AAE0EAE6-F1
#
_cell.length_a   1.000
_cell.length_b   1.000
_cell.length_c   1.000
_cell.angle_alpha   90.00
_cell.angle_beta   90.00
_cell.angle_gamma   90.00
#
_symmetry.space_group_name_H-M   'P 1'
#
loop_
_entity.id
_entity.type
_entity.pdbx_description
1 polymer ?
#
loop_
_entity_poly.entity_id
_entity_poly.type
_entity_poly.pdbx_seq_one_letter_code
_entity_poly.pdbx_strand_id
1 'polypeptide(L)'
;VHDDWRRSARLWYPGSEIPKCFDFRSMGSFINVELPPNWFNNNFLGFTVCVVVSDYDHPIDFEAKCTDYNSSDDICVMGWKCNFKSKDGHQFVSKGTEKLVVSNHVFVFSIFPYSHQELICSENEVSFEFYHDSSSQKIEKCGVHLMFKEDTRLIKMVKAVCVLSLALQVYFKEVFLLKSVRYLSVNGLDLAWWSCPLRS
;
A
#
# COMPACT_ATOMS: atom_id res chain seq x y z
N VAL A 1 5.19 -29.24 -8.51
CA VAL A 1 5.03 -27.96 -9.25
C VAL A 1 3.55 -27.76 -9.51
N HIS A 2 2.86 -27.04 -8.64
CA HIS A 2 1.47 -26.66 -8.79
C HIS A 2 1.33 -25.22 -8.24
N ASP A 3 1.99 -24.30 -8.93
CA ASP A 3 1.81 -22.86 -8.72
C ASP A 3 0.56 -22.42 -9.50
N ASP A 4 -0.63 -22.70 -8.96
CA ASP A 4 -1.85 -22.04 -9.43
C ASP A 4 -1.94 -20.65 -8.79
N TRP A 5 -1.29 -19.71 -9.44
CA TRP A 5 -1.27 -18.31 -9.07
C TRP A 5 -2.65 -17.69 -9.38
N ARG A 6 -3.53 -17.68 -8.38
CA ARG A 6 -4.45 -16.53 -8.26
C ARG A 6 -3.56 -15.31 -8.14
N ARG A 7 -3.55 -14.44 -9.17
CA ARG A 7 -2.75 -13.20 -9.17
C ARG A 7 -3.14 -12.35 -7.95
N SER A 8 -2.45 -12.48 -6.82
CA SER A 8 -2.66 -11.60 -5.67
C SER A 8 -2.15 -10.21 -6.06
N ALA A 9 -3.09 -9.33 -6.43
CA ALA A 9 -2.79 -7.95 -6.70
C ALA A 9 -2.37 -7.26 -5.40
N ARG A 10 -1.23 -6.57 -5.46
CA ARG A 10 -0.63 -5.84 -4.34
C ARG A 10 -0.32 -4.41 -4.79
N LEU A 11 -0.56 -3.47 -3.90
CA LEU A 11 -0.30 -2.05 -4.09
C LEU A 11 0.31 -1.49 -2.82
N TRP A 12 1.32 -0.63 -2.95
CA TRP A 12 1.84 0.15 -1.85
C TRP A 12 2.14 1.57 -2.33
N TYR A 13 1.94 2.56 -1.48
CA TYR A 13 2.19 3.96 -1.79
C TYR A 13 2.35 4.82 -0.52
N PRO A 14 3.03 5.98 -0.59
CA PRO A 14 3.11 6.91 0.53
C PRO A 14 1.74 7.38 1.01
N GLY A 15 1.45 7.24 2.30
CA GLY A 15 0.20 7.70 2.88
C GLY A 15 0.03 7.24 4.33
N SER A 16 -0.86 7.91 5.05
CA SER A 16 -1.13 7.67 6.47
C SER A 16 -2.60 7.33 6.77
N GLU A 17 -3.43 7.21 5.73
CA GLU A 17 -4.87 6.99 5.85
C GLU A 17 -5.34 5.78 5.05
N ILE A 18 -6.31 5.07 5.60
CA ILE A 18 -7.01 3.99 4.88
C ILE A 18 -7.88 4.63 3.79
N PRO A 19 -7.81 4.16 2.53
CA PRO A 19 -8.65 4.66 1.45
C PRO A 19 -10.14 4.59 1.78
N LYS A 20 -10.90 5.55 1.26
CA LYS A 20 -12.35 5.62 1.48
C LYS A 20 -13.13 4.42 0.92
N CYS A 21 -12.51 3.62 0.05
CA CYS A 21 -13.12 2.42 -0.54
C CYS A 21 -13.06 1.18 0.36
N PHE A 22 -12.50 1.27 1.56
CA PHE A 22 -12.59 0.21 2.57
C PHE A 22 -13.81 0.45 3.46
N ASP A 23 -14.68 -0.54 3.53
CA ASP A 23 -15.95 -0.46 4.24
C ASP A 23 -15.73 -0.58 5.76
N PHE A 24 -14.79 -1.43 6.17
CA PHE A 24 -14.43 -1.64 7.58
C PHE A 24 -13.04 -1.06 7.85
N ARG A 25 -12.89 -0.34 8.97
CA ARG A 25 -11.65 0.34 9.35
C ARG A 25 -11.48 0.31 10.85
N SER A 26 -10.25 0.16 11.30
CA SER A 26 -9.87 0.14 12.70
C SER A 26 -8.53 0.81 12.92
N MET A 27 -8.33 1.32 14.13
CA MET A 27 -7.02 1.72 14.61
C MET A 27 -6.27 0.50 15.13
N GLY A 28 -4.95 0.48 14.93
CA GLY A 28 -4.07 -0.61 15.29
C GLY A 28 -4.10 -1.76 14.29
N SER A 29 -3.62 -2.91 14.76
CA SER A 29 -3.34 -4.08 13.94
C SER A 29 -4.43 -5.16 13.99
N PHE A 30 -5.56 -4.87 14.63
CA PHE A 30 -6.67 -5.80 14.78
C PHE A 30 -8.00 -5.15 14.37
N ILE A 31 -8.83 -5.93 13.69
CA ILE A 31 -10.20 -5.55 13.36
C ILE A 31 -11.11 -6.78 13.41
N ASN A 32 -12.26 -6.63 14.06
CA ASN A 32 -13.36 -7.58 13.97
C ASN A 32 -14.44 -7.02 13.03
N VAL A 33 -14.90 -7.84 12.09
CA VAL A 33 -15.81 -7.43 11.02
C VAL A 33 -17.09 -8.25 11.12
N GLU A 34 -18.21 -7.56 11.28
CA GLU A 34 -19.54 -8.14 11.10
C GLU A 34 -19.89 -8.13 9.61
N LEU A 35 -20.02 -9.31 9.04
CA LEU A 35 -20.31 -9.52 7.63
C LEU A 35 -21.80 -9.35 7.36
N PRO A 36 -22.19 -8.85 6.17
CA PRO A 36 -23.59 -8.77 5.82
C PRO A 36 -24.23 -10.17 5.76
N PRO A 37 -25.54 -10.29 6.01
CA PRO A 37 -26.25 -11.55 5.82
C PRO A 37 -26.03 -12.08 4.39
N ASN A 38 -25.79 -13.39 4.27
CA ASN A 38 -25.53 -14.05 2.97
C ASN A 38 -24.33 -13.46 2.20
N TRP A 39 -23.33 -12.92 2.91
CA TRP A 39 -22.08 -12.43 2.33
C TRP A 39 -21.39 -13.46 1.44
N PHE A 40 -21.46 -14.75 1.84
CA PHE A 40 -20.88 -15.85 1.10
C PHE A 40 -21.83 -16.32 0.01
N ASN A 41 -21.59 -15.86 -1.21
CA ASN A 41 -22.31 -16.24 -2.41
C ASN A 41 -21.32 -16.58 -3.54
N ASN A 42 -21.82 -17.06 -4.67
CA ASN A 42 -20.99 -17.48 -5.81
C ASN A 42 -20.18 -16.33 -6.47
N ASN A 43 -20.43 -15.09 -6.06
CA ASN A 43 -19.69 -13.91 -6.53
C ASN A 43 -18.62 -13.46 -5.53
N PHE A 44 -18.63 -13.95 -4.30
CA PHE A 44 -17.59 -13.64 -3.32
C PHE A 44 -16.25 -14.26 -3.76
N LEU A 45 -15.18 -13.47 -3.71
CA LEU A 45 -13.84 -13.90 -4.09
C LEU A 45 -12.90 -13.95 -2.89
N GLY A 46 -13.04 -13.03 -1.94
CA GLY A 46 -12.13 -12.90 -0.80
C GLY A 46 -12.23 -11.52 -0.16
N PHE A 47 -11.15 -11.08 0.45
CA PHE A 47 -11.05 -9.79 1.09
C PHE A 47 -9.94 -8.96 0.45
N THR A 48 -10.17 -7.67 0.27
CA THR A 48 -9.08 -6.70 0.10
C THR A 48 -8.77 -6.10 1.46
N VAL A 49 -7.49 -6.06 1.80
CA VAL A 49 -6.99 -5.55 3.08
C VAL A 49 -6.11 -4.34 2.85
N CYS A 50 -6.23 -3.36 3.73
CA CYS A 50 -5.36 -2.19 3.84
C CYS A 50 -4.66 -2.20 5.19
N VAL A 51 -3.36 -1.94 5.21
CA VAL A 51 -2.56 -1.74 6.43
C VAL A 51 -1.77 -0.46 6.28
N VAL A 52 -1.82 0.40 7.30
CA VAL A 52 -1.00 1.62 7.38
C VAL A 52 0.07 1.39 8.42
N VAL A 53 1.33 1.52 8.00
CA VAL A 53 2.49 1.38 8.89
C VAL A 53 3.16 2.74 9.02
N SER A 54 3.43 3.14 10.27
CA SER A 54 4.30 4.27 10.56
C SER A 54 5.65 3.81 11.10
N ASP A 55 6.67 4.60 10.80
CA ASP A 55 8.01 4.50 11.35
C ASP A 55 8.13 5.46 12.53
N TYR A 56 8.65 4.99 13.66
CA TYR A 56 8.77 5.81 14.86
C TYR A 56 10.02 6.70 14.85
N ASP A 57 11.08 6.33 14.12
CA ASP A 57 12.41 6.90 14.37
C ASP A 57 12.97 7.79 13.25
N HIS A 58 12.39 7.83 12.04
CA HIS A 58 12.92 8.64 10.94
C HIS A 58 11.85 9.38 10.13
N PRO A 59 11.76 10.73 10.21
CA PRO A 59 11.07 11.51 9.20
C PRO A 59 11.71 11.24 7.85
N ILE A 60 10.91 10.96 6.83
CA ILE A 60 11.41 10.64 5.49
C ILE A 60 12.02 11.90 4.88
N ASP A 61 13.35 11.96 4.80
CA ASP A 61 14.05 12.74 3.78
C ASP A 61 13.90 11.99 2.45
N PHE A 62 13.02 12.49 1.60
CA PHE A 62 12.71 11.93 0.27
C PHE A 62 13.93 11.96 -0.68
N GLU A 63 15.04 12.59 -0.28
CA GLU A 63 16.23 12.82 -1.11
C GLU A 63 17.36 11.80 -0.94
N ALA A 64 17.30 10.85 0.01
CA ALA A 64 18.49 10.05 0.37
C ALA A 64 18.43 8.52 0.15
N LYS A 65 17.30 7.92 -0.22
CA LYS A 65 17.20 6.45 -0.42
C LYS A 65 16.87 6.04 -1.86
N CYS A 66 17.48 6.72 -2.83
CA CYS A 66 17.64 6.18 -4.19
C CYS A 66 19.05 5.63 -4.37
N THR A 67 19.47 4.68 -3.53
CA THR A 67 20.73 3.96 -3.72
C THR A 67 20.53 2.47 -3.44
N ASP A 68 20.67 1.69 -4.51
CA ASP A 68 20.78 0.22 -4.59
C ASP A 68 19.71 -0.66 -3.93
N TYR A 69 18.78 -1.12 -4.78
CA TYR A 69 17.76 -2.16 -4.55
C TYR A 69 18.30 -3.57 -4.21
N ASN A 70 19.56 -3.72 -3.79
CA ASN A 70 20.23 -5.00 -3.55
C ASN A 70 20.54 -5.30 -2.07
N SER A 71 20.15 -4.41 -1.16
CA SER A 71 20.21 -4.67 0.28
C SER A 71 19.05 -5.57 0.71
N SER A 72 19.36 -6.74 1.29
CA SER A 72 18.36 -7.65 1.88
C SER A 72 17.65 -7.05 3.12
N ASP A 73 18.09 -5.89 3.59
CA ASP A 73 17.69 -5.31 4.87
C ASP A 73 16.46 -4.38 4.76
N ASP A 74 16.03 -3.99 3.55
CA ASP A 74 14.84 -3.12 3.33
C ASP A 74 13.54 -3.90 3.03
N ILE A 75 13.53 -5.23 3.23
CA ILE A 75 12.35 -6.08 3.06
C ILE A 75 11.75 -6.41 4.43
N CYS A 76 10.60 -5.82 4.74
CA CYS A 76 9.82 -6.20 5.91
C CYS A 76 8.84 -7.31 5.54
N VAL A 77 8.66 -8.29 6.42
CA VAL A 77 7.61 -9.30 6.28
C VAL A 77 6.46 -8.92 7.20
N MET A 78 5.29 -8.71 6.61
CA MET A 78 4.05 -8.54 7.35
C MET A 78 3.28 -9.84 7.34
N GLY A 79 2.98 -10.35 8.54
CA GLY A 79 2.11 -11.49 8.72
C GLY A 79 0.67 -11.06 8.94
N TRP A 80 -0.24 -11.95 8.58
CA TRP A 80 -1.66 -11.77 8.82
C TRP A 80 -2.31 -13.08 9.25
N LYS A 81 -3.35 -12.95 10.07
CA LYS A 81 -4.31 -14.00 10.39
C LYS A 81 -5.71 -13.50 10.11
N CYS A 82 -6.52 -14.38 9.56
CA CYS A 82 -7.94 -14.19 9.33
C CYS A 82 -8.67 -15.33 10.03
N ASN A 83 -9.45 -15.00 11.05
CA ASN A 83 -10.14 -15.97 11.89
C ASN A 83 -11.64 -15.90 11.60
N PHE A 84 -12.18 -16.98 11.07
CA PHE A 84 -13.61 -17.17 10.88
C PHE A 84 -14.17 -17.94 12.06
N LYS A 85 -15.27 -17.44 12.60
CA LYS A 85 -16.02 -18.12 13.63
C LYS A 85 -17.00 -19.09 12.97
N SER A 86 -16.97 -20.36 13.34
CA SER A 86 -17.92 -21.35 12.82
C SER A 86 -19.10 -21.50 13.77
N LYS A 87 -20.26 -21.86 13.19
CA LYS A 87 -21.52 -22.09 13.93
C LYS A 87 -21.44 -23.26 14.92
N ASP A 88 -20.53 -24.20 14.72
CA ASP A 88 -20.28 -25.34 15.59
C ASP A 88 -19.28 -25.04 16.73
N GLY A 89 -18.84 -23.78 16.85
CA GLY A 89 -17.88 -23.34 17.86
C GLY A 89 -16.42 -23.61 17.49
N HIS A 90 -16.15 -24.27 16.36
CA HIS A 90 -14.78 -24.39 15.85
C HIS A 90 -14.32 -23.07 15.22
N GLN A 91 -13.02 -22.77 15.33
CA GLN A 91 -12.43 -21.59 14.71
C GLN A 91 -11.60 -22.02 13.50
N PHE A 92 -11.86 -21.41 12.35
CA PHE A 92 -11.02 -21.58 11.17
C PHE A 92 -10.06 -20.40 11.05
N VAL A 93 -8.76 -20.68 10.94
CA VAL A 93 -7.72 -19.65 10.88
C VAL A 93 -6.94 -19.79 9.58
N SER A 94 -7.10 -18.80 8.71
CA SER A 94 -6.25 -18.60 7.54
C SER A 94 -5.10 -17.67 7.92
N LYS A 95 -3.87 -18.00 7.53
CA LYS A 95 -2.69 -17.17 7.82
C LYS A 95 -1.78 -17.07 6.60
N GLY A 96 -1.05 -15.98 6.51
CA GLY A 96 -0.08 -15.78 5.44
C GLY A 96 0.91 -14.67 5.78
N THR A 97 1.84 -14.47 4.86
CA THR A 97 2.84 -13.41 4.94
C THR A 97 2.94 -12.67 3.63
N GLU A 98 3.19 -11.37 3.71
CA GLU A 98 3.37 -10.47 2.59
C GLU A 98 4.71 -9.75 2.74
N LYS A 99 5.50 -9.73 1.66
CA LYS A 99 6.74 -8.94 1.60
C LYS A 99 6.38 -7.48 1.33
N LEU A 100 6.84 -6.60 2.19
CA LEU A 100 6.66 -5.16 2.11
C LEU A 100 8.01 -4.49 1.87
N VAL A 101 7.99 -3.46 1.03
CA VAL A 101 9.11 -2.55 0.87
C VAL A 101 9.01 -1.48 1.94
N VAL A 102 10.07 -1.29 2.71
CA VAL A 102 10.08 -0.50 3.95
C VAL A 102 10.01 1.01 3.70
N SER A 103 8.90 1.66 4.09
CA SER A 103 8.75 3.10 4.39
C SER A 103 7.31 3.42 4.85
N ASN A 104 7.02 4.63 5.37
CA ASN A 104 5.68 5.10 5.77
C ASN A 104 4.67 4.96 4.62
N HIS A 105 3.91 3.86 4.63
CA HIS A 105 3.15 3.46 3.47
C HIS A 105 1.80 2.85 3.83
N VAL A 106 0.86 3.10 2.93
CA VAL A 106 -0.37 2.35 2.81
C VAL A 106 -0.08 1.11 1.97
N PHE A 107 -0.32 -0.07 2.55
CA PHE A 107 -0.20 -1.35 1.87
C PHE A 107 -1.58 -1.93 1.62
N VAL A 108 -1.84 -2.36 0.40
CA VAL A 108 -3.10 -3.00 -0.01
C VAL A 108 -2.82 -4.31 -0.71
N PHE A 109 -3.47 -5.38 -0.24
CA PHE A 109 -3.32 -6.73 -0.78
C PHE A 109 -4.62 -7.52 -0.66
N SER A 110 -4.70 -8.66 -1.34
CA SER A 110 -5.88 -9.51 -1.37
C SER A 110 -5.66 -10.80 -0.58
N ILE A 111 -6.63 -11.16 0.26
CA ILE A 111 -6.70 -12.44 0.98
C ILE A 111 -7.79 -13.28 0.33
N PHE A 112 -7.42 -14.49 -0.11
CA PHE A 112 -8.35 -15.46 -0.67
C PHE A 112 -8.51 -16.62 0.31
N PRO A 113 -9.74 -17.06 0.60
CA PRO A 113 -9.95 -18.25 1.43
C PRO A 113 -9.43 -19.50 0.71
N TYR A 114 -8.82 -20.42 1.47
CA TYR A 114 -8.26 -21.66 0.93
C TYR A 114 -9.32 -22.66 0.49
N SER A 115 -10.45 -22.73 1.20
CA SER A 115 -11.55 -23.64 0.89
C SER A 115 -12.90 -22.92 0.96
N HIS A 116 -13.72 -23.10 -0.09
CA HIS A 116 -15.11 -22.65 -0.06
C HIS A 116 -15.92 -23.43 0.98
N GLN A 117 -15.57 -24.68 1.24
CA GLN A 117 -16.36 -25.57 2.11
C GLN A 117 -16.29 -25.15 3.58
N GLU A 118 -15.15 -24.58 4.00
CA GLU A 118 -14.94 -24.06 5.36
C GLU A 118 -15.74 -22.77 5.60
N LEU A 119 -15.97 -21.97 4.55
CA LEU A 119 -16.72 -20.71 4.66
C LEU A 119 -18.24 -20.91 4.75
N ILE A 120 -18.78 -22.04 4.25
CA ILE A 120 -20.23 -22.32 4.28
C ILE A 120 -20.76 -22.38 5.72
N CYS A 121 -19.96 -22.92 6.65
CA CYS A 121 -20.33 -23.07 8.05
C CYS A 121 -19.95 -21.86 8.92
N SER A 122 -19.33 -20.84 8.33
CA SER A 122 -18.94 -19.63 9.05
C SER A 122 -20.15 -18.81 9.47
N GLU A 123 -20.02 -18.17 10.63
CA GLU A 123 -20.89 -17.10 11.07
C GLU A 123 -20.64 -15.83 10.23
N ASN A 124 -21.43 -14.80 10.48
CA ASN A 124 -21.25 -13.50 9.88
C ASN A 124 -20.22 -12.66 10.66
N GLU A 125 -19.19 -13.30 11.22
CA GLU A 125 -18.18 -12.64 12.04
C GLU A 125 -16.80 -13.17 11.63
N VAL A 126 -15.91 -12.25 11.28
CA VAL A 126 -14.52 -12.56 10.92
C VAL A 126 -13.59 -11.52 11.52
N SER A 127 -12.48 -11.97 12.10
CA SER A 127 -11.46 -11.07 12.63
C SER A 127 -10.16 -11.17 11.85
N PHE A 128 -9.47 -10.04 11.75
CA PHE A 128 -8.17 -9.93 11.12
C PHE A 128 -7.16 -9.40 12.13
N GLU A 129 -6.01 -10.06 12.19
CA GLU A 129 -4.86 -9.65 12.99
C GLU A 129 -3.66 -9.50 12.05
N PHE A 130 -2.98 -8.37 12.15
CA PHE A 130 -1.80 -8.02 11.39
C PHE A 130 -0.61 -7.88 12.32
N TYR A 131 0.54 -8.33 11.88
CA TYR A 131 1.78 -8.21 12.64
C TYR A 131 2.94 -8.06 11.66
N HIS A 132 4.07 -7.58 12.16
CA HIS A 132 5.27 -7.41 11.36
C HIS A 132 6.47 -7.70 12.26
N ASP A 133 7.56 -8.14 11.66
CA ASP A 133 8.72 -8.66 12.41
C ASP A 133 9.67 -7.54 12.88
N SER A 134 9.42 -6.28 12.51
CA SER A 134 10.25 -5.14 12.94
C SER A 134 9.80 -4.60 14.29
N SER A 135 10.75 -4.29 15.17
CA SER A 135 10.47 -3.59 16.43
C SER A 135 10.38 -2.06 16.26
N SER A 136 10.82 -1.49 15.13
CA SER A 136 10.89 -0.04 14.91
C SER A 136 9.61 0.56 14.31
N GLN A 137 8.76 -0.28 13.73
CA GLN A 137 7.55 0.15 13.03
C GLN A 137 6.31 -0.21 13.83
N LYS A 138 5.19 0.45 13.51
CA LYS A 138 3.90 0.05 14.05
C LYS A 138 2.81 0.16 13.01
N ILE A 139 1.96 -0.86 13.04
CA ILE A 139 0.70 -0.85 12.32
C ILE A 139 -0.24 0.10 13.06
N GLU A 140 -0.52 1.25 12.43
CA GLU A 140 -1.38 2.27 13.01
C GLU A 140 -2.85 2.06 12.71
N LYS A 141 -3.15 1.52 11.52
CA LYS A 141 -4.51 1.38 11.02
C LYS A 141 -4.62 0.15 10.15
N CYS A 142 -5.78 -0.49 10.18
CA CYS A 142 -6.13 -1.56 9.26
C CYS A 142 -7.55 -1.39 8.73
N GLY A 143 -7.76 -1.82 7.48
CA GLY A 143 -9.04 -1.74 6.81
C GLY A 143 -9.32 -3.00 6.01
N VAL A 144 -10.60 -3.33 5.88
CA VAL A 144 -11.06 -4.54 5.18
C VAL A 144 -12.21 -4.17 4.27
N HIS A 145 -12.23 -4.84 3.12
CA HIS A 145 -13.27 -4.73 2.12
C HIS A 145 -13.60 -6.11 1.57
N LEU A 146 -14.88 -6.45 1.41
CA LEU A 146 -15.31 -7.72 0.81
C LEU A 146 -15.21 -7.61 -0.71
N MET A 147 -14.44 -8.51 -1.31
CA MET A 147 -14.18 -8.50 -2.74
C MET A 147 -15.12 -9.48 -3.45
N PHE A 148 -15.91 -8.95 -4.39
CA PHE A 148 -16.79 -9.72 -5.27
C PHE A 148 -16.31 -9.67 -6.73
N LYS A 149 -16.81 -10.57 -7.60
CA LYS A 149 -16.41 -10.65 -9.03
C LYS A 149 -16.52 -9.33 -9.81
N GLU A 150 -17.51 -8.51 -9.48
CA GLU A 150 -17.76 -7.23 -10.15
C GLU A 150 -16.98 -6.06 -9.51
N ASP A 151 -16.21 -6.34 -8.46
CA ASP A 151 -15.50 -5.30 -7.72
C ASP A 151 -14.29 -4.78 -8.51
N THR A 152 -14.36 -3.49 -8.85
CA THR A 152 -13.31 -2.77 -9.58
C THR A 152 -12.55 -1.77 -8.70
N ARG A 153 -12.78 -1.75 -7.37
CA ARG A 153 -12.17 -0.77 -6.45
C ARG A 153 -10.65 -0.80 -6.50
N LEU A 154 -10.05 -1.98 -6.42
CA LEU A 154 -8.58 -2.13 -6.47
C LEU A 154 -8.02 -1.69 -7.83
N ILE A 155 -8.71 -2.00 -8.93
CA ILE A 155 -8.33 -1.53 -10.27
C ILE A 155 -8.38 0.00 -10.36
N LYS A 156 -9.44 0.61 -9.84
CA LYS A 156 -9.58 2.08 -9.80
C LYS A 156 -8.49 2.72 -8.96
N MET A 157 -8.16 2.12 -7.81
CA MET A 157 -7.12 2.61 -6.91
C MET A 157 -5.73 2.52 -7.56
N VAL A 158 -5.38 1.38 -8.17
CA VAL A 158 -4.11 1.22 -8.91
C VAL A 158 -4.03 2.25 -10.03
N LYS A 159 -5.09 2.43 -10.83
CA LYS A 159 -5.13 3.45 -11.90
C LYS A 159 -4.89 4.86 -11.34
N ALA A 160 -5.55 5.23 -10.25
CA ALA A 160 -5.39 6.55 -9.64
C ALA A 160 -3.95 6.79 -9.16
N VAL A 161 -3.36 5.82 -8.45
CA VAL A 161 -1.97 5.92 -7.97
C VAL A 161 -0.98 6.00 -9.14
N CYS A 162 -1.16 5.19 -10.18
CA CYS A 162 -0.31 5.24 -11.37
C CYS A 162 -0.39 6.60 -12.08
N VAL A 163 -1.59 7.18 -12.23
CA VAL A 163 -1.76 8.50 -12.86
C VAL A 163 -1.09 9.59 -12.04
N LEU A 164 -1.24 9.59 -10.71
CA LEU A 164 -0.59 10.55 -9.83
C LEU A 164 0.93 10.43 -9.88
N SER A 165 1.45 9.20 -9.88
CA SER A 165 2.89 8.93 -10.00
C SER A 165 3.45 9.44 -11.32
N LEU A 166 2.77 9.16 -12.45
CA LEU A 166 3.17 9.66 -13.77
C LEU A 166 3.09 11.19 -13.85
N ALA A 167 2.03 11.80 -13.33
CA ALA A 167 1.89 13.25 -13.30
C ALA A 167 3.01 13.92 -12.49
N LEU A 168 3.39 13.33 -11.35
CA LEU A 168 4.49 13.82 -10.53
C LEU A 168 5.84 13.69 -11.26
N GLN A 169 6.09 12.57 -11.95
CA GLN A 169 7.28 12.40 -12.77
C GLN A 169 7.35 13.41 -13.92
N VAL A 170 6.23 13.71 -14.57
CA VAL A 170 6.14 14.74 -15.62
C VAL A 170 6.41 16.12 -15.02
N TYR A 171 5.78 16.45 -13.89
CA TYR A 171 5.99 17.72 -13.20
C TYR A 171 7.47 17.92 -12.81
N PHE A 172 8.11 16.92 -12.21
CA PHE A 172 9.53 17.01 -11.86
C PHE A 172 10.43 17.14 -13.08
N LYS A 173 10.13 16.44 -14.19
CA LYS A 173 10.83 16.62 -15.46
C LYS A 173 10.65 18.05 -15.98
N GLU A 174 9.45 18.60 -15.96
CA GLU A 174 9.18 19.98 -16.40
C GLU A 174 9.90 21.01 -15.51
N VAL A 175 9.87 20.85 -14.19
CA VAL A 175 10.58 21.74 -13.25
C VAL A 175 12.10 21.65 -13.44
N PHE A 176 12.63 20.44 -13.63
CA PHE A 176 14.05 20.25 -13.92
C PHE A 176 14.44 20.86 -15.27
N LEU A 177 13.65 20.63 -16.32
CA LEU A 177 13.84 21.24 -17.62
C LEU A 177 13.74 22.77 -17.54
N LEU A 178 12.81 23.34 -16.79
CA LEU A 178 12.70 24.79 -16.58
C LEU A 178 13.92 25.36 -15.85
N LYS A 179 14.47 24.66 -14.85
CA LYS A 179 15.72 25.05 -14.20
C LYS A 179 16.90 24.95 -15.17
N SER A 180 16.99 23.90 -15.98
CA SER A 180 18.02 23.75 -17.02
C SER A 180 17.89 24.79 -18.14
N VAL A 181 16.68 25.12 -18.59
CA VAL A 181 16.41 26.15 -19.62
C VAL A 181 16.67 27.54 -19.08
N ARG A 182 16.32 27.84 -17.81
CA ARG A 182 16.75 29.11 -17.18
C ARG A 182 18.27 29.18 -17.01
N TYR A 183 18.95 28.06 -16.74
CA TYR A 183 20.42 28.00 -16.75
C TYR A 183 21.02 28.15 -18.17
N LEU A 184 20.37 27.58 -19.19
CA LEU A 184 20.78 27.68 -20.59
C LEU A 184 20.47 29.07 -21.18
N SER A 185 19.44 29.76 -20.69
CA SER A 185 19.10 31.14 -21.04
C SER A 185 20.06 32.17 -20.46
N VAL A 186 20.94 31.79 -19.52
CA VAL A 186 22.01 32.66 -19.01
C VAL A 186 23.30 32.54 -19.85
N ASN A 187 23.37 31.60 -20.80
CA ASN A 187 24.58 31.35 -21.59
C ASN A 187 24.41 31.51 -23.11
N GLY A 188 23.37 32.23 -23.56
CA GLY A 188 23.15 32.51 -24.98
C GLY A 188 22.95 34.00 -25.22
N LEU A 189 24.02 34.69 -25.62
CA LEU A 189 24.09 36.09 -26.05
C LEU A 189 24.05 37.15 -24.93
N ASP A 190 25.21 37.41 -24.30
CA ASP A 190 25.87 38.71 -24.46
C ASP A 190 27.33 38.65 -23.96
N LEU A 191 28.26 38.45 -24.90
CA LEU A 191 29.67 38.77 -24.71
C LEU A 191 29.94 40.06 -25.49
N ALA A 192 29.61 41.22 -24.91
CA ALA A 192 30.26 42.46 -25.28
C ALA A 192 30.07 43.62 -24.29
N TRP A 193 31.18 43.92 -23.59
CA TRP A 193 31.69 45.25 -23.28
C TRP A 193 31.35 45.97 -21.96
N TRP A 194 32.41 46.05 -21.13
CA TRP A 194 32.97 47.25 -20.46
C TRP A 194 32.22 47.88 -19.27
N SER A 195 32.69 47.57 -18.05
CA SER A 195 33.56 48.45 -17.25
C SER A 195 33.35 48.22 -15.74
N CYS A 196 34.38 47.75 -15.05
CA CYS A 196 34.60 48.09 -13.64
C CYS A 196 34.56 49.63 -13.47
N PRO A 197 34.09 50.15 -12.33
CA PRO A 197 35.06 50.46 -11.29
C PRO A 197 34.63 50.06 -9.87
N LEU A 198 35.70 49.79 -9.10
CA LEU A 198 35.83 49.70 -7.65
C LEU A 198 34.93 50.63 -6.81
N ARG A 199 34.79 50.20 -5.53
CA ARG A 199 34.56 50.96 -4.28
C ARG A 199 33.08 50.99 -3.83
N SER A 200 32.72 50.71 -2.59
CA SER A 200 33.44 50.64 -1.30
C SER A 200 32.98 49.45 -0.46
#